data_AF-A0A2D2DHY6-F1
#
_entry.id   AF-A0A2D2DHY6-F1
#
_cell.length_a   1.000
_cell.length_b   1.000
_cell.length_c   1.000
_cell.angle_alpha   90.00
_cell.angle_beta   90.00
_cell.angle_gamma   90.00
#
_symmetry.space_group_name_H-M   'P 1'
#
loop_
_entity.id
_entity.type
_entity.pdbx_description
1 polymer ?
#
loop_
_entity_poly.entity_id
_entity_poly.type
_entity_poly.pdbx_seq_one_letter_code
_entity_poly.pdbx_strand_id
1 'polypeptide(L)'
;MPLLALVLFAGLGAQLPARADIYLCVDASGRKELTDNPKPGCKQLDVPNNIPAPSARKSSGPAKPVTTPTDFPKVGDSEQRARDSDRRQILNDELRAEEKKLAELKREYNKGEPERQGNEKNYAKYEERVKSMAENIARAEKNIEALRREISNIK
;
A
#
# COMPACT_ATOMS: atom_id res chain seq x y z
N MET A 1 -58.09 21.53 10.96
CA MET A 1 -57.57 22.88 10.69
C MET A 1 -57.35 23.57 12.03
N PRO A 2 -56.19 24.20 12.34
CA PRO A 2 -54.96 24.42 11.56
C PRO A 2 -53.74 23.68 12.22
N LEU A 3 -52.66 23.29 11.54
CA LEU A 3 -51.71 24.00 10.68
C LEU A 3 -50.88 25.02 11.46
N LEU A 4 -49.70 24.61 11.95
CA LEU A 4 -48.59 25.53 12.15
C LEU A 4 -47.26 24.81 11.85
N ALA A 5 -46.76 25.06 10.65
CA ALA A 5 -45.40 24.79 10.25
C ALA A 5 -44.46 25.74 11.00
N LEU A 6 -43.31 25.24 11.46
CA LEU A 6 -42.18 26.09 11.81
C LEU A 6 -40.96 25.65 10.98
N VAL A 7 -40.51 26.60 10.17
CA VAL A 7 -39.49 26.47 9.14
C VAL A 7 -38.07 26.63 9.75
N LEU A 8 -37.16 25.85 9.16
CA LEU A 8 -35.69 25.89 9.12
C LEU A 8 -34.94 27.06 9.79
N PHE A 9 -33.82 26.71 10.43
CA PHE A 9 -32.54 27.37 10.17
C PHE A 9 -31.42 26.32 10.05
N ALA A 10 -31.21 25.80 8.84
CA ALA A 10 -30.01 25.07 8.48
C ALA A 10 -28.90 26.10 8.18
N GLY A 11 -28.03 26.35 9.17
CA GLY A 11 -26.82 27.15 8.98
C GLY A 11 -25.80 26.36 8.18
N LEU A 12 -25.90 26.40 6.85
CA LEU A 12 -24.84 25.96 5.95
C LEU A 12 -23.69 26.96 6.08
N GLY A 13 -22.62 26.56 6.76
CA GLY A 13 -21.38 27.35 6.84
C GLY A 13 -20.80 27.54 5.45
N ALA A 14 -20.87 28.76 4.92
CA ALA A 14 -20.13 29.15 3.73
C ALA A 14 -18.64 29.18 4.08
N GLN A 15 -17.89 28.19 3.61
CA GLN A 15 -16.43 28.21 3.65
C GLN A 15 -15.94 29.20 2.59
N LEU A 16 -15.39 30.34 3.01
CA LEU A 16 -14.67 31.24 2.13
C LEU A 16 -13.40 30.51 1.63
N PRO A 17 -13.07 30.58 0.33
CA PRO A 17 -11.84 29.99 -0.16
C PRO A 17 -10.65 30.74 0.47
N ALA A 18 -9.82 30.01 1.20
CA ALA A 18 -8.53 30.52 1.65
C ALA A 18 -7.64 30.75 0.41
N ARG A 19 -7.33 32.02 0.12
CA ARG A 19 -6.33 32.39 -0.88
C ARG A 19 -4.97 32.45 -0.20
N ALA A 20 -4.05 31.60 -0.62
CA ALA A 20 -2.66 31.65 -0.19
C ALA A 20 -1.83 32.25 -1.33
N ASP A 21 -1.26 33.43 -1.12
CA ASP A 21 -0.32 34.04 -2.06
C ASP A 21 1.04 33.35 -1.93
N ILE A 22 1.52 32.74 -3.02
CA ILE A 22 2.80 32.01 -3.04
C ILE A 22 3.84 32.87 -3.76
N TYR A 23 5.02 33.00 -3.16
CA TYR A 23 6.14 33.77 -3.69
C TYR A 23 7.32 32.86 -4.02
N LEU A 24 8.01 33.13 -5.13
CA LEU A 24 9.30 32.54 -5.48
C LEU A 24 10.40 33.54 -5.15
N CYS A 25 11.22 33.21 -4.16
CA CYS A 25 12.40 33.97 -3.77
C CYS A 25 13.65 33.35 -4.38
N VAL A 26 14.59 34.20 -4.82
CA VAL A 26 15.92 33.76 -5.25
C VAL A 26 16.94 34.43 -4.34
N ASP A 27 17.71 33.64 -3.60
CA ASP A 27 18.75 34.17 -2.72
C ASP A 27 20.02 34.59 -3.49
N ALA A 28 20.97 35.22 -2.79
CA ALA A 28 22.24 35.67 -3.39
C ALA A 28 23.09 34.51 -3.97
N SER A 29 22.84 33.26 -3.56
CA SER A 29 23.49 32.06 -4.08
C SER A 29 22.71 31.40 -5.22
N GLY A 30 21.60 32.00 -5.68
CA GLY A 30 20.75 31.48 -6.74
C GLY A 30 19.79 30.37 -6.31
N ARG A 31 19.67 30.07 -5.01
CA ARG A 31 18.73 29.06 -4.50
C ARG A 31 17.32 29.62 -4.53
N LYS A 32 16.40 28.77 -5.00
CA LYS A 32 14.98 29.08 -5.13
C LYS A 32 14.23 28.58 -3.90
N GLU A 33 13.49 29.48 -3.25
CA GLU A 33 12.62 29.18 -2.11
C GLU A 33 11.19 29.57 -2.46
N LEU A 34 10.23 28.67 -2.18
CA LEU A 34 8.79 28.95 -2.25
C LEU A 34 8.30 29.29 -0.84
N THR A 35 7.70 30.45 -0.67
CA THR A 35 7.24 30.94 0.63
C THR A 35 5.91 31.68 0.52
N ASP A 36 5.16 31.71 1.61
CA ASP A 36 3.96 32.52 1.84
C ASP A 36 4.28 33.91 2.42
N ASN A 37 5.55 34.16 2.78
CA ASN A 37 6.00 35.40 3.40
C ASN A 37 6.82 36.25 2.41
N PRO A 38 6.32 37.40 1.92
CA PRO A 38 7.03 38.21 0.95
C PRO A 38 8.32 38.83 1.53
N LYS A 39 9.43 38.70 0.82
CA LYS A 39 10.73 39.31 1.15
C LYS A 39 11.29 40.07 -0.06
N PRO A 40 12.26 41.00 0.12
CA PRO A 40 12.96 41.64 -0.99
C PRO A 40 13.61 40.61 -1.91
N GLY A 41 13.36 40.71 -3.23
CA GLY A 41 13.86 39.75 -4.22
C GLY A 41 12.91 38.58 -4.53
N CYS A 42 11.74 38.52 -3.89
CA CYS A 42 10.71 37.52 -4.19
C CYS A 42 9.71 38.03 -5.25
N LYS A 43 9.26 37.14 -6.11
CA LYS A 43 8.20 37.40 -7.11
C LYS A 43 6.96 36.58 -6.77
N GLN A 44 5.79 37.21 -6.74
CA GLN A 44 4.53 36.50 -6.55
C GLN A 44 4.27 35.58 -7.74
N LEU A 45 3.89 34.34 -7.47
CA LEU A 45 3.48 33.36 -8.46
C LEU A 45 1.97 33.42 -8.62
N ASP A 46 1.53 33.54 -9.87
CA ASP A 46 0.14 33.30 -10.24
C ASP A 46 -0.06 31.79 -10.34
N VAL A 47 -0.63 31.20 -9.29
CA VAL A 47 -0.94 29.77 -9.22
C VAL A 47 -2.43 29.60 -9.46
N PRO A 48 -2.84 28.89 -10.55
CA PRO A 48 -4.25 28.70 -10.82
C PRO A 48 -4.91 27.92 -9.67
N ASN A 49 -6.03 28.44 -9.16
CA ASN A 49 -6.83 27.81 -8.11
C ASN A 49 -7.31 26.39 -8.47
N ASN A 50 -7.32 26.04 -9.75
CA ASN A 50 -7.64 24.73 -10.26
C ASN A 50 -6.53 24.23 -11.18
N ILE A 51 -5.88 23.14 -10.80
CA ILE A 51 -5.18 22.31 -11.79
C ILE A 51 -6.29 21.53 -12.50
N PRO A 52 -6.57 21.78 -13.80
CA PRO A 52 -7.57 21.00 -14.50
C PRO A 52 -7.18 19.54 -14.42
N ALA A 53 -8.16 18.67 -14.16
CA ALA A 53 -7.93 17.23 -14.21
C ALA A 53 -7.24 16.91 -15.55
N PRO A 54 -6.16 16.10 -15.55
CA PRO A 54 -5.49 15.72 -16.78
C PRO A 54 -6.56 15.20 -17.73
N SER A 55 -6.52 15.67 -18.99
CA SER A 55 -7.46 15.22 -20.02
C SER A 55 -7.61 13.72 -19.90
N ALA A 56 -8.86 13.23 -19.76
CA ALA A 56 -9.14 11.81 -19.66
C ALA A 56 -8.33 11.14 -20.76
N ARG A 57 -7.37 10.28 -20.36
CA ARG A 57 -6.52 9.59 -21.33
C ARG A 57 -7.47 8.94 -22.30
N LYS A 58 -7.56 9.48 -23.53
CA LYS A 58 -8.07 8.69 -24.63
C LYS A 58 -7.22 7.44 -24.55
N SER A 59 -7.86 6.29 -24.38
CA SER A 59 -7.20 5.01 -24.50
C SER A 59 -6.67 4.92 -25.93
N SER A 60 -5.54 5.58 -26.21
CA SER A 60 -4.66 5.14 -27.26
C SER A 60 -4.36 3.71 -26.88
N GLY A 61 -4.63 2.80 -27.81
CA GLY A 61 -4.37 1.37 -27.67
C GLY A 61 -2.95 1.08 -27.16
N PRO A 62 -2.63 -0.20 -26.94
CA PRO A 62 -1.47 -0.64 -26.17
C PRO A 62 -0.25 0.26 -26.42
N ALA A 63 0.19 0.94 -25.35
CA ALA A 63 1.34 1.81 -25.41
C ALA A 63 2.51 1.04 -26.02
N LYS A 64 3.10 1.58 -27.09
CA LYS A 64 4.30 0.99 -27.68
C LYS A 64 5.37 0.92 -26.58
N PRO A 65 6.05 -0.22 -26.41
CA PRO A 65 7.06 -0.36 -25.38
C PRO A 65 8.11 0.74 -25.55
N VAL A 66 8.37 1.48 -24.47
CA VAL A 66 9.44 2.47 -24.42
C VAL A 66 10.75 1.72 -24.64
N THR A 67 11.41 1.96 -25.77
CA THR A 67 12.70 1.35 -26.07
C THR A 67 13.74 1.94 -25.13
N THR A 68 14.29 1.11 -24.24
CA THR A 68 15.48 1.47 -23.45
C THR A 68 16.60 1.93 -24.40
N PRO A 69 17.38 2.98 -24.06
CA PRO A 69 18.52 3.40 -24.86
C PRO A 69 19.44 2.22 -25.16
N THR A 70 19.93 2.13 -26.40
CA THR A 70 20.80 1.03 -26.88
C THR A 70 22.09 0.89 -26.06
N ASP A 71 22.56 1.98 -25.45
CA ASP A 71 23.76 2.04 -24.60
C ASP A 71 23.51 1.72 -23.12
N PHE A 72 22.30 1.31 -22.72
CA PHE A 72 22.06 0.93 -21.34
C PHE A 72 22.64 -0.46 -21.04
N PRO A 73 23.51 -0.62 -20.03
CA PRO A 73 24.10 -1.92 -19.70
C PRO A 73 23.02 -2.91 -19.30
N LYS A 74 22.97 -4.06 -19.98
CA LYS A 74 22.07 -5.17 -19.68
C LYS A 74 22.80 -6.21 -18.85
N VAL A 75 22.09 -6.79 -17.89
CA VAL A 75 22.56 -7.99 -17.17
C VAL A 75 22.72 -9.12 -18.19
N GLY A 76 23.84 -9.84 -18.13
CA GLY A 76 24.10 -10.96 -19.03
C GLY A 76 23.21 -12.17 -18.70
N ASP A 77 22.91 -13.01 -19.69
CA ASP A 77 22.04 -14.18 -19.53
C ASP A 77 22.52 -15.14 -18.43
N SER A 78 23.84 -15.32 -18.29
CA SER A 78 24.42 -16.17 -17.24
C SER A 78 24.19 -15.59 -15.84
N GLU A 79 24.30 -14.27 -15.69
CA GLU A 79 24.07 -13.59 -14.42
C GLU A 79 22.58 -13.56 -14.06
N GLN A 80 21.71 -13.39 -15.06
CA GLN A 80 20.26 -13.46 -14.87
C GLN A 80 19.84 -14.86 -14.39
N ARG A 81 20.33 -15.93 -15.04
CA ARG A 81 20.06 -17.32 -14.62
C ARG A 81 20.59 -17.64 -13.22
N ALA A 82 21.76 -17.11 -12.85
CA ALA A 82 22.29 -17.28 -11.50
C ALA A 82 21.36 -16.65 -10.45
N ARG A 83 20.91 -15.41 -10.70
CA ARG A 83 19.95 -14.71 -9.82
C ARG A 83 18.61 -15.44 -9.74
N ASP A 84 18.10 -15.96 -10.85
CA ASP A 84 16.85 -16.70 -10.88
C ASP A 84 16.96 -18.05 -10.14
N SER A 85 18.12 -18.72 -10.22
CA SER A 85 18.43 -19.90 -9.40
C SER A 85 18.49 -19.58 -7.91
N ASP A 86 19.19 -18.52 -7.53
CA ASP A 86 19.29 -18.07 -6.13
C ASP A 86 17.92 -17.70 -5.57
N ARG A 87 17.14 -16.92 -6.32
CA ARG A 87 15.77 -16.55 -5.96
C ARG A 87 14.90 -17.80 -5.78
N ARG A 88 14.98 -18.75 -6.70
CA ARG A 88 14.25 -20.01 -6.60
C ARG A 88 14.65 -20.78 -5.34
N GLN A 89 15.93 -20.84 -5.00
CA GLN A 89 16.38 -21.50 -3.78
C GLN A 89 15.81 -20.82 -2.53
N ILE A 90 15.93 -19.50 -2.42
CA ILE A 90 15.41 -18.72 -1.29
C ILE A 90 13.91 -18.97 -1.09
N LEU A 91 13.10 -18.85 -2.15
CA LEU A 91 11.66 -19.07 -2.05
C LEU A 91 11.30 -20.52 -1.70
N ASN A 92 12.10 -21.51 -2.14
CA ASN A 92 11.89 -22.90 -1.74
C ASN A 92 12.19 -23.12 -0.26
N ASP A 93 13.20 -22.45 0.29
CA ASP A 93 13.52 -22.53 1.71
C ASP A 93 12.44 -21.84 2.56
N GLU A 94 11.93 -20.68 2.12
CA GLU A 94 10.77 -20.03 2.72
C GLU A 94 9.50 -20.90 2.66
N LEU A 95 9.26 -21.55 1.52
CA LEU A 95 8.14 -22.47 1.34
C LEU A 95 8.21 -23.62 2.34
N ARG A 96 9.38 -24.25 2.50
CA ARG A 96 9.59 -25.34 3.48
C ARG A 96 9.37 -24.85 4.91
N ALA A 97 9.83 -23.65 5.23
CA ALA A 97 9.63 -23.05 6.55
C ALA A 97 8.14 -22.80 6.84
N GLU A 98 7.39 -22.24 5.90
CA GLU A 98 5.95 -22.02 6.06
C GLU A 98 5.16 -23.34 6.07
N GLU A 99 5.54 -24.35 5.29
CA GLU A 99 4.93 -25.69 5.35
C GLU A 99 5.13 -26.35 6.73
N LYS A 100 6.33 -26.24 7.30
CA LYS A 100 6.63 -26.73 8.65
C LYS A 100 5.79 -25.98 9.70
N LYS A 101 5.74 -24.65 9.62
CA LYS A 101 4.92 -23.81 10.51
C LYS A 101 3.43 -24.16 10.40
N LEU A 102 2.91 -24.40 9.20
CA LEU A 102 1.53 -24.84 9.01
C LEU A 102 1.27 -26.20 9.69
N ALA A 103 2.22 -27.15 9.57
CA ALA A 103 2.10 -28.45 10.23
C ALA A 103 2.08 -28.31 11.77
N GLU A 104 2.93 -27.45 12.32
CA GLU A 104 2.95 -27.13 13.76
C GLU A 104 1.63 -26.48 14.21
N LEU A 105 1.16 -25.46 13.50
CA LEU A 105 -0.13 -24.80 13.77
C LEU A 105 -1.30 -25.78 13.73
N LYS A 106 -1.35 -26.67 12.72
CA LYS A 106 -2.40 -27.70 12.61
C LYS A 106 -2.35 -28.72 13.75
N ARG A 107 -1.14 -29.07 14.20
CA ARG A 107 -0.94 -29.97 15.34
C ARG A 107 -1.44 -29.32 16.63
N GLU A 108 -1.07 -28.07 16.88
CA GLU A 108 -1.52 -27.33 18.07
C GLU A 108 -3.02 -27.08 18.08
N TYR A 109 -3.58 -26.74 16.92
CA TYR A 109 -5.01 -26.52 16.74
C TYR A 109 -5.84 -27.79 17.01
N ASN A 110 -5.24 -28.97 16.86
CA ASN A 110 -5.84 -30.26 17.16
C ASN A 110 -7.29 -30.39 16.68
N LYS A 111 -7.52 -30.15 15.37
CA LYS A 111 -8.84 -30.18 14.73
C LYS A 111 -9.92 -29.26 15.37
N GLY A 112 -9.49 -28.17 16.00
CA GLY A 112 -10.38 -27.22 16.68
C GLY A 112 -10.55 -27.48 18.17
N GLU A 113 -9.87 -28.50 18.70
CA GLU A 113 -9.90 -28.88 20.10
C GLU A 113 -8.48 -28.80 20.72
N PRO A 114 -7.82 -27.63 20.70
CA PRO A 114 -6.52 -27.48 21.34
C PRO A 114 -6.63 -27.75 22.84
N GLU A 115 -5.55 -28.23 23.45
CA GLU A 115 -5.48 -28.46 24.89
C GLU A 115 -5.77 -27.15 25.65
N ARG A 116 -6.59 -27.23 26.70
CA ARG A 116 -6.94 -26.05 27.52
C ARG A 116 -5.77 -25.70 28.43
N GLN A 117 -5.39 -24.43 28.40
CA GLN A 117 -4.32 -23.93 29.25
C GLN A 117 -4.87 -23.53 30.63
N GLY A 118 -4.06 -23.65 31.69
CA GLY A 118 -4.51 -23.38 33.07
C GLY A 118 -4.95 -21.93 33.34
N ASN A 119 -4.54 -20.98 32.49
CA ASN A 119 -4.95 -19.58 32.49
C ASN A 119 -6.33 -19.34 31.80
N GLU A 120 -6.89 -20.35 31.13
CA GLU A 120 -8.16 -20.28 30.37
C GLU A 120 -9.36 -20.77 31.18
N LYS A 121 -9.44 -20.33 32.45
CA LYS A 121 -10.58 -20.64 33.31
C LYS A 121 -11.92 -20.13 32.73
N ASN A 122 -11.86 -19.08 31.90
CA ASN A 122 -13.01 -18.59 31.15
C ASN A 122 -13.09 -19.25 29.77
N TYR A 123 -14.23 -19.87 29.47
CA TYR A 123 -14.51 -20.50 28.18
C TYR A 123 -14.42 -19.53 26.99
N ALA A 124 -14.77 -18.25 27.16
CA ALA A 124 -14.66 -17.25 26.09
C ALA A 124 -13.20 -17.03 25.63
N LYS A 125 -12.23 -17.08 26.56
CA LYS A 125 -10.79 -16.94 26.21
C LYS A 125 -10.30 -18.13 25.39
N TYR A 126 -10.79 -19.32 25.71
CA TYR A 126 -10.48 -20.52 24.95
C TYR A 126 -11.00 -20.40 23.51
N GLU A 127 -12.28 -20.03 23.34
CA GLU A 127 -12.87 -19.86 22.01
C GLU A 127 -12.15 -18.79 21.17
N GLU A 128 -11.75 -17.67 21.78
CA GLU A 128 -10.98 -16.63 21.11
C GLU A 128 -9.62 -17.16 20.63
N ARG A 129 -8.91 -17.91 21.47
CA ARG A 129 -7.65 -18.55 21.07
C ARG A 129 -7.85 -19.56 19.95
N VAL A 130 -8.88 -20.42 20.02
CA VAL A 130 -9.19 -21.39 18.97
C VAL A 130 -9.45 -20.67 17.63
N LYS A 131 -10.23 -19.57 17.65
CA LYS A 131 -10.45 -18.74 16.47
C LYS A 131 -9.15 -18.14 15.92
N SER A 132 -8.32 -17.57 16.80
CA SER A 132 -7.01 -17.02 16.40
C SER A 132 -6.09 -18.08 15.78
N MET A 133 -6.08 -19.31 16.31
CA MET A 133 -5.36 -20.44 15.73
C MET A 133 -5.86 -20.80 14.33
N ALA A 134 -7.18 -20.88 14.13
CA ALA A 134 -7.77 -21.14 12.83
C ALA A 134 -7.41 -20.05 11.81
N GLU A 135 -7.41 -18.78 12.21
CA GLU A 135 -6.98 -17.68 11.35
C GLU A 135 -5.48 -17.75 11.01
N ASN A 136 -4.63 -18.12 11.98
CA ASN A 136 -3.20 -18.32 11.74
C ASN A 136 -2.96 -19.43 10.71
N ILE A 137 -3.70 -20.54 10.79
CA ILE A 137 -3.67 -21.62 9.80
C ILE A 137 -4.05 -21.09 8.42
N ALA A 138 -5.19 -20.38 8.32
CA ALA A 138 -5.66 -19.83 7.05
C ALA A 138 -4.66 -18.84 6.43
N ARG A 139 -3.95 -18.05 7.26
CA ARG A 139 -2.86 -17.16 6.79
C ARG A 139 -1.67 -17.96 6.25
N ALA A 140 -1.22 -18.98 6.98
CA ALA A 140 -0.11 -19.82 6.55
C ALA A 140 -0.42 -20.56 5.23
N GLU A 141 -1.64 -21.06 5.05
CA GLU A 141 -2.08 -21.70 3.80
C GLU A 141 -2.04 -20.73 2.61
N LYS A 142 -2.49 -19.49 2.80
CA LYS A 142 -2.41 -18.43 1.77
C LYS A 142 -0.96 -18.06 1.43
N ASN A 143 -0.08 -18.01 2.42
CA ASN A 143 1.34 -17.73 2.20
C ASN A 143 1.99 -18.84 1.36
N ILE A 144 1.73 -20.10 1.68
CA ILE A 144 2.21 -21.26 0.91
C ILE A 144 1.73 -21.17 -0.55
N GLU A 145 0.46 -20.83 -0.77
CA GLU A 145 -0.07 -20.65 -2.12
C GLU A 145 0.64 -19.50 -2.87
N ALA A 146 0.85 -18.37 -2.21
CA ALA A 146 1.56 -17.23 -2.79
C ALA A 146 3.01 -17.58 -3.17
N LEU A 147 3.75 -18.25 -2.28
CA LEU A 147 5.12 -18.70 -2.52
C LEU A 147 5.20 -19.68 -3.69
N ARG A 148 4.29 -20.66 -3.76
CA ARG A 148 4.22 -21.61 -4.89
C ARG A 148 3.98 -20.89 -6.22
N ARG A 149 3.08 -19.90 -6.25
CA ARG A 149 2.84 -19.08 -7.44
C ARG A 149 4.09 -18.28 -7.81
N GLU A 150 4.77 -17.66 -6.85
CA GLU A 150 5.99 -16.90 -7.13
C GLU A 150 7.10 -17.78 -7.70
N ILE A 151 7.35 -18.95 -7.12
CA ILE A 151 8.31 -19.93 -7.64
C ILE A 151 7.98 -20.34 -9.07
N SER A 152 6.69 -20.57 -9.37
CA SER A 152 6.24 -20.96 -10.72
C SER A 152 6.47 -19.87 -11.78
N ASN A 153 6.60 -18.61 -11.35
CA ASN A 153 6.78 -17.46 -12.24
C ASN A 153 8.26 -17.13 -12.53
N ILE A 154 9.20 -17.80 -11.87
CA ILE A 154 10.64 -17.63 -12.14
C ILE A 154 11.01 -18.36 -13.43
N LYS A 155 11.62 -17.63 -14.37
CA LYS A 155 12.00 -18.10 -15.71
C LYS A 155 13.48 -18.49 -15.80
#